data_AF-A0A438I9W8-F1
#
_entry.id   AF-A0A438I9W8-F1
#
_cell.length_a   1.000
_cell.length_b   1.000
_cell.length_c   1.000
_cell.angle_alpha   90.00
_cell.angle_beta   90.00
_cell.angle_gamma   90.00
#
_symmetry.space_group_name_H-M   'P 1'
#
loop_
_entity.id
_entity.type
_entity.pdbx_description
1 polymer ?
#
loop_
_entity_poly.entity_id
_entity_poly.type
_entity_poly.pdbx_seq_one_letter_code
_entity_poly.pdbx_strand_id
1 'polypeptide(L)' 'MVTNMKDWVVDYGATRHICGNGTAFTSYTTVKEGEKQVFMGDSRSTPMIGKGKVLLKLIFGKVQALSDVLPVPDIH' A
#
# COMPACT_ATOMS: atom_id res chain seq x y z
N MET A 1 14.66 -8.65 12.76
CA MET A 1 13.32 -8.95 12.23
C MET A 1 12.33 -8.00 12.87
N VAL A 2 11.69 -7.14 12.08
CA VAL A 2 10.64 -6.22 12.57
C VAL A 2 9.32 -6.99 12.50
N THR A 3 8.84 -7.50 13.62
CA THR A 3 7.75 -8.48 13.69
C THR A 3 6.37 -7.86 13.96
N ASN A 4 6.20 -6.56 13.74
CA ASN A 4 4.91 -5.89 13.90
C ASN A 4 4.75 -4.81 12.82
N MET A 5 4.28 -5.19 11.63
CA MET A 5 3.95 -4.28 10.53
C MET A 5 2.67 -3.46 10.81
N LYS A 6 2.53 -2.91 12.03
CA LYS A 6 1.44 -1.98 12.37
C LYS A 6 1.74 -0.55 11.98
N ASP A 7 3.01 -0.25 11.72
CA ASP A 7 3.48 1.12 11.52
C ASP A 7 3.75 1.41 10.04
N TRP A 8 3.53 2.66 9.66
CA TRP A 8 3.76 3.17 8.32
C TRP A 8 5.20 3.62 8.16
N VAL A 9 5.81 3.29 7.03
CA VAL A 9 7.16 3.72 6.67
C VAL A 9 7.08 4.83 5.63
N VAL A 10 7.85 5.90 5.82
CA VAL A 10 8.07 6.92 4.80
C VAL A 10 9.31 6.52 4.01
N ASP A 11 9.13 6.15 2.75
CA ASP A 11 10.20 5.78 1.84
C ASP A 11 10.28 6.81 0.70
N TYR A 12 11.39 7.55 0.62
CA TYR A 12 11.61 8.55 -0.42
C TYR A 12 11.98 7.93 -1.78
N GLY A 13 12.43 6.67 -1.80
CA GLY A 13 12.69 5.92 -3.03
C GLY A 13 11.42 5.36 -3.69
N ALA A 14 10.30 5.33 -2.96
CA ALA A 14 9.04 4.80 -3.45
C ALA A 14 8.27 5.80 -4.33
N THR A 15 7.82 5.35 -5.49
CA THR A 15 6.99 6.17 -6.42
C THR A 15 5.48 6.02 -6.18
N ARG A 16 5.08 5.05 -5.35
CA ARG A 16 3.68 4.68 -5.08
C ARG A 16 3.51 4.33 -3.61
N HIS A 17 2.33 4.61 -3.08
CA HIS A 17 1.92 4.12 -1.77
C HIS A 17 1.51 2.65 -1.86
N ILE A 18 2.02 1.83 -0.95
CA ILE A 18 1.71 0.39 -0.88
C ILE A 18 1.23 0.02 0.52
N CYS A 19 0.39 -1.01 0.62
CA CYS A 19 -0.09 -1.53 1.90
C CYS A 19 -0.32 -3.04 1.79
N GLY A 20 0.29 -3.82 2.70
CA GLY A 20 0.06 -5.26 2.79
C GLY A 20 -1.17 -5.67 3.58
N ASN A 21 -1.74 -4.76 4.38
CA ASN A 21 -2.96 -5.02 5.13
C ASN A 21 -4.21 -4.66 4.30
N GLY A 22 -4.84 -5.65 3.68
CA GLY A 22 -6.08 -5.48 2.92
C GLY A 22 -7.24 -4.88 3.73
N THR A 23 -7.26 -5.07 5.05
CA THR A 23 -8.32 -4.54 5.92
C THR A 23 -8.18 -3.04 6.23
N ALA A 24 -7.03 -2.42 5.90
CA ALA A 24 -6.82 -1.00 6.11
C ALA A 24 -7.51 -0.10 5.07
N PHE A 25 -8.00 -0.68 3.98
CA PHE A 25 -8.62 0.05 2.89
C PHE A 25 -10.06 0.45 3.20
N THR A 26 -10.37 1.74 3.09
CA THR A 26 -11.73 2.26 3.25
C THR A 26 -12.53 2.26 1.96
N SER A 27 -11.85 2.21 0.82
CA SER A 27 -12.45 2.03 -0.50
C SER A 27 -11.48 1.29 -1.39
N TYR A 28 -12.03 0.50 -2.32
CA TYR A 28 -11.23 -0.32 -3.22
C TYR A 28 -11.84 -0.35 -4.61
N THR A 29 -11.00 -0.22 -5.63
CA THR A 29 -11.36 -0.36 -7.04
C THR A 29 -10.43 -1.39 -7.64
N THR A 30 -11.01 -2.47 -8.15
CA THR A 30 -10.29 -3.49 -8.88
C THR A 30 -9.84 -2.95 -10.23
N VAL A 31 -8.64 -3.34 -10.64
CA VAL A 31 -8.19 -3.21 -12.03
C VAL A 31 -8.30 -4.59 -12.67
N LYS A 32 -8.40 -4.64 -14.00
CA LYS A 32 -8.33 -5.91 -14.71
C LYS A 32 -7.01 -6.59 -14.38
N GLU A 33 -7.11 -7.87 -14.03
CA GLU A 33 -5.96 -8.70 -13.71
C GLU A 33 -5.00 -8.74 -14.90
N GLY A 34 -3.69 -8.63 -14.62
CA GLY A 34 -2.64 -8.68 -15.63
C GLY A 34 -2.45 -7.41 -16.46
N GLU A 35 -3.30 -6.38 -16.35
CA GLU A 35 -3.10 -5.12 -17.09
C GLU A 35 -1.91 -4.30 -16.56
N LYS A 36 -1.63 -4.40 -15.25
CA LYS A 36 -0.59 -3.61 -14.57
C LYS A 36 0.13 -4.45 -13.53
N GLN A 37 1.39 -4.08 -13.30
CA GLN A 37 2.25 -4.66 -12.28
C GLN A 37 2.93 -3.56 -11.46
N VAL A 38 3.25 -3.88 -10.22
CA VAL A 38 4.02 -3.05 -9.32
C VAL A 38 5.42 -3.64 -9.25
N PHE A 39 6.44 -2.81 -9.47
CA PHE A 39 7.84 -3.19 -9.33
C PHE A 39 8.35 -2.78 -7.96
N MET A 40 9.08 -3.69 -7.30
CA MET A 40 9.64 -3.51 -5.98
C MET A 40 11.13 -3.20 -6.07
N GLY A 41 11.69 -2.60 -5.03
CA GLY A 41 13.11 -2.23 -4.98
C GLY A 41 14.09 -3.40 -5.00
N ASP A 42 13.61 -4.62 -4.74
CA ASP A 42 14.37 -5.87 -4.74
C ASP A 42 14.24 -6.66 -6.04
N SER A 43 13.86 -6.00 -7.13
CA SER A 43 13.63 -6.60 -8.46
C SER A 43 12.45 -7.58 -8.54
N ARG A 44 11.67 -7.78 -7.46
CA ARG A 44 10.39 -8.49 -7.55
C ARG A 44 9.35 -7.61 -8.24
N SER A 45 8.33 -8.26 -8.79
CA SER A 45 7.12 -7.59 -9.26
C SER A 45 5.88 -8.36 -8.83
N THR A 46 4.81 -7.65 -8.52
CA THR A 46 3.51 -8.25 -8.22
C THR A 46 2.45 -7.72 -9.18
N PRO A 47 1.50 -8.56 -9.64
CA PRO A 47 0.31 -8.09 -10.34
C PRO A 47 -0.43 -7.05 -9.50
N MET A 48 -0.90 -5.99 -10.15
CA MET A 48 -1.66 -4.95 -9.50
C MET A 48 -3.14 -5.37 -9.47
N ILE A 49 -3.61 -5.76 -8.28
CA ILE A 49 -4.99 -6.29 -8.10
C ILE A 49 -6.02 -5.14 -8.03
N GLY A 50 -5.58 -3.94 -7.66
CA GLY A 50 -6.47 -2.79 -7.49
C GLY A 50 -5.76 -1.56 -6.97
N LYS A 51 -6.55 -0.54 -6.68
CA LYS A 51 -6.16 0.61 -5.89
C LYS A 51 -7.24 0.93 -4.87
N GLY A 52 -6.85 1.58 -3.79
CA GLY A 52 -7.82 2.05 -2.83
C GLY A 52 -7.39 3.27 -2.05
N LYS A 53 -8.19 3.59 -1.06
CA LYS A 53 -7.91 4.64 -0.08
C LYS A 53 -7.63 4.03 1.27
N VAL A 54 -6.66 4.58 1.98
CA VAL A 54 -6.33 4.21 3.36
C VAL A 54 -6.30 5.46 4.22
N LEU A 55 -6.81 5.36 5.45
CA LEU A 55 -6.76 6.44 6.42
C LEU A 55 -5.56 6.27 7.36
N LEU A 56 -4.68 7.26 7.35
CA LEU A 56 -3.57 7.37 8.29
C LEU A 56 -3.99 8.22 9.49
N LYS A 57 -3.91 7.65 10.68
CA LYS A 57 -4.01 8.42 11.92
C LYS A 57 -2.62 8.91 12.30
N LEU A 58 -2.42 10.22 12.21
CA LEU A 58 -1.20 10.90 12.59
C LEU A 58 -1.21 11.26 14.08
N ILE A 59 -0.07 11.75 14.56
CA ILE A 59 0.05 12.37 15.88
C ILE A 59 -0.95 13.52 16.03
N PHE A 60 -1.42 13.74 17.26
CA PHE A 60 -2.48 14.71 17.60
C PHE A 60 -3.86 14.40 17.00
N GLY A 61 -4.12 13.15 16.61
CA GLY A 61 -5.45 12.70 16.19
C GLY A 61 -5.86 13.18 14.80
N LYS A 62 -4.98 13.86 14.07
CA LYS A 62 -5.21 14.22 12.67
C LYS A 62 -5.29 12.96 11.82
N VAL A 63 -6.31 12.88 10.96
CA VAL A 63 -6.47 11.77 10.02
C VAL A 63 -6.23 12.29 8.61
N GLN A 64 -5.43 11.56 7.83
CA GLN A 64 -5.16 11.88 6.43
C GLN A 64 -5.54 10.70 5.54
N ALA A 65 -6.27 10.97 4.46
CA ALA A 65 -6.59 9.96 3.46
C ALA A 65 -5.47 9.89 2.42
N LEU A 66 -4.84 8.73 2.31
CA LEU A 66 -4.01 8.39 1.15
C LEU A 66 -4.90 7.78 0.08
N SER A 67 -4.80 8.31 -1.13
CA SER A 67 -5.48 7.77 -2.32
C SER A 67 -4.48 7.00 -3.19
N ASP A 68 -5.01 6.22 -4.12
CA ASP A 68 -4.19 5.42 -5.06
C ASP A 68 -3.22 4.44 -4.37
N VAL A 69 -3.56 3.98 -3.16
CA VAL A 69 -2.75 3.00 -2.42
C VAL A 69 -2.89 1.64 -3.08
N LEU A 70 -1.76 0.96 -3.29
CA LEU A 70 -1.70 -0.34 -3.95
C LEU A 70 -1.69 -1.47 -2.90
N PRO A 71 -2.57 -2.47 -3.00
CA PRO A 71 -2.51 -3.65 -2.14
C PRO A 71 -1.32 -4.53 -2.55
N VAL A 72 -0.40 -4.79 -1.62
CA VAL A 72 0.77 -5.64 -1.84
C VAL A 72 0.90 -6.61 -0.66
N PRO A 73 0.25 -7.80 -0.72
CA PRO A 73 0.23 -8.74 0.40
C PRO A 73 1.62 -9.23 0.84
N ASP A 74 2.57 -9.27 -0.10
CA ASP A 74 3.94 -9.77 0.08
C ASP A 74 4.96 -8.63 0.28
N ILE A 75 4.63 -7.69 1.18
CA ILE A 75 5.49 -6.56 1.56
C ILE A 75 6.51 -6.98 2.63
N HIS A 76 7.47 -7.83 2.26
CA HIS A 76 8.59 -8.24 3.11
C HIS A 76 9.85 -7.44 2.80
#